data_AF-A0A2J7QGI8-F1
#
_entry.id   AF-A0A2J7QGI8-F1
#
_cell.length_a   1.000
_cell.length_b   1.000
_cell.length_c   1.000
_cell.angle_alpha   90.00
_cell.angle_beta   90.00
_cell.angle_gamma   90.00
#
_symmetry.space_group_name_H-M   'P 1'
#
loop_
_entity.id
_entity.type
_entity.pdbx_description
1 polymer ?
#
loop_
_entity_poly.entity_id
_entity_poly.type
_entity_poly.pdbx_seq_one_letter_code
_entity_poly.pdbx_strand_id
1 'polypeptide(L)'
;MGAAQMYEKADVQHTQVPRMLLDDQQALEQYILKSKDPQLVKWWGQYMESTGNMDQAVHYYEEAKDYFSLVRVLCFQENLARASEIASATGDRAACYHLARQYEAMGKINEAVDFFSRSHAYGNAVRLCKEQGMESQLWNMALLAGPREQLEAARYFESSDKALQDKAVVLYHRAGMLHKALDLAFKTHQTDALQHIALSLDSKSDPAIVQKCAHFFVENCQYEKAVNLLAIGKQYVEALSLCVEHNIPITEDLAEKLTMNKGEGDEATRVQVLEKVAESAVAQGNYHLATKKFTQAGNKVAAMKALLKSGDTEKIVFFANVSRQREIYVMAANYLQSLDWQNQPEVLKNIVAFYTKGRSPDLLANFYVACAQVEVDEYQNYEKALGALSEASRCLAKVTTPHDPVQHQRVLDNLNTRMVLVKRFVDIRRSEFCNANIDSFCFLIVLSDIETYLTM
;
A
#
# COMPACT_ATOMS: atom_id res chain seq x y z
N MET A 1 -16.61 75.30 2.10
CA MET A 1 -16.53 73.88 1.71
C MET A 1 -17.29 73.74 0.40
N GLY A 2 -16.60 73.45 -0.70
CA GLY A 2 -17.24 73.31 -2.01
C GLY A 2 -18.04 72.02 -2.12
N ALA A 3 -19.03 71.95 -3.02
CA ALA A 3 -19.88 70.77 -3.23
C ALA A 3 -19.05 69.50 -3.53
N ALA A 4 -17.96 69.62 -4.32
CA ALA A 4 -17.04 68.51 -4.60
C ALA A 4 -16.43 67.89 -3.32
N GLN A 5 -16.03 68.72 -2.35
CA GLN A 5 -15.47 68.24 -1.06
C GLN A 5 -16.50 67.48 -0.22
N MET A 6 -17.79 67.78 -0.38
CA MET A 6 -18.86 67.06 0.33
C MET A 6 -19.14 65.71 -0.33
N TYR A 7 -19.05 65.62 -1.66
CA TYR A 7 -19.13 64.34 -2.37
C TYR A 7 -17.94 63.43 -2.10
N GLU A 8 -16.73 63.98 -1.95
CA GLU A 8 -15.55 63.24 -1.49
C GLU A 8 -15.75 62.68 -0.07
N LYS A 9 -16.29 63.48 0.85
CA LYS A 9 -16.61 63.02 2.22
C LYS A 9 -17.70 61.95 2.26
N ALA A 10 -18.56 61.90 1.25
CA ALA A 10 -19.63 60.94 1.12
C ALA A 10 -19.23 59.70 0.28
N ASP A 11 -17.97 59.62 -0.17
CA ASP A 11 -17.42 58.54 -0.99
C ASP A 11 -18.19 58.28 -2.32
N VAL A 12 -18.72 59.35 -2.91
CA VAL A 12 -19.48 59.30 -4.18
C VAL A 12 -18.88 60.19 -5.27
N GLN A 13 -17.63 60.64 -5.07
CA GLN A 13 -16.90 61.53 -5.97
C GLN A 13 -16.82 61.01 -7.41
N HIS A 14 -16.63 59.70 -7.60
CA HIS A 14 -16.46 59.08 -8.91
C HIS A 14 -17.68 59.21 -9.83
N THR A 15 -18.87 59.45 -9.27
CA THR A 15 -20.13 59.56 -10.04
C THR A 15 -20.72 60.96 -9.97
N GLN A 16 -20.73 61.58 -8.79
CA GLN A 16 -21.43 62.84 -8.58
C GLN A 16 -20.63 64.04 -9.05
N VAL A 17 -19.29 64.02 -8.93
CA VAL A 17 -18.46 65.16 -9.34
C VAL A 17 -18.40 65.30 -10.86
N PRO A 18 -18.17 64.22 -11.66
CA PRO A 18 -18.27 64.32 -13.11
C PRO A 18 -19.64 64.75 -13.60
N ARG A 19 -20.71 64.29 -12.95
CA ARG A 19 -22.08 64.69 -13.30
C ARG A 19 -22.36 66.16 -12.98
N MET A 20 -21.86 66.66 -11.86
CA MET A 20 -22.05 68.06 -11.42
C MET A 20 -21.29 69.04 -12.32
N LEU A 21 -20.08 68.68 -12.76
CA LEU A 21 -19.20 69.55 -13.54
C LEU A 21 -19.29 69.29 -15.05
N LEU A 22 -20.23 68.48 -15.52
CA LEU A 22 -20.32 68.10 -16.93
C LEU A 22 -20.48 69.30 -17.88
N ASP A 23 -21.20 70.33 -17.42
CA ASP A 23 -21.43 71.57 -18.18
C ASP A 23 -20.20 72.51 -18.19
N ASP A 24 -19.25 72.32 -17.26
CA ASP A 24 -18.00 73.06 -17.16
C ASP A 24 -16.80 72.12 -17.34
N GLN A 25 -16.50 71.81 -18.61
CA GLN A 25 -15.44 70.89 -19.00
C GLN A 25 -14.06 71.29 -18.45
N GLN A 26 -13.75 72.58 -18.36
CA GLN A 26 -12.45 73.05 -17.87
C GLN A 26 -12.31 72.81 -16.36
N ALA A 27 -13.35 73.09 -15.58
CA ALA A 27 -13.35 72.81 -14.15
C ALA A 27 -13.28 71.29 -13.88
N LEU A 28 -13.97 70.49 -14.69
CA LEU A 28 -13.95 69.03 -14.59
C LEU A 28 -12.56 68.45 -14.92
N GLU A 29 -11.94 68.88 -16.01
CA GLU A 29 -10.59 68.46 -16.38
C GLU A 29 -9.58 68.79 -15.28
N GLN A 30 -9.60 70.03 -14.76
CA GLN A 30 -8.72 70.45 -13.68
C GLN A 30 -8.93 69.64 -12.40
N TYR A 31 -10.18 69.29 -12.08
CA TYR A 31 -10.49 68.45 -10.93
C TYR A 31 -9.89 67.05 -11.07
N ILE A 32 -10.06 66.42 -12.24
CA ILE A 32 -9.57 65.06 -12.53
C ILE A 32 -8.03 65.02 -12.57
N LEU A 33 -7.39 65.98 -13.25
CA LEU A 33 -5.92 66.09 -13.30
C LEU A 33 -5.31 66.34 -11.92
N LYS A 34 -6.03 67.07 -11.06
CA LYS A 34 -5.60 67.33 -9.67
C LYS A 34 -5.80 66.13 -8.77
N SER A 35 -6.88 65.37 -8.95
CA SER A 35 -7.17 64.20 -8.11
C SER A 35 -6.21 63.04 -8.41
N LYS A 36 -5.75 62.90 -9.67
CA LYS A 36 -4.94 61.78 -10.17
C LYS A 36 -5.53 60.40 -9.85
N ASP A 37 -6.83 60.34 -9.63
CA ASP A 37 -7.52 59.10 -9.33
C ASP A 37 -7.78 58.31 -10.62
N PRO A 38 -7.27 57.07 -10.75
CA PRO A 38 -7.43 56.26 -11.96
C PRO A 38 -8.87 56.08 -12.42
N GLN A 39 -9.85 56.02 -11.51
CA GLN A 39 -11.26 55.86 -11.89
C GLN A 39 -11.83 57.10 -12.55
N LEU A 40 -11.52 58.28 -12.00
CA LEU A 40 -11.90 59.56 -12.57
C LEU A 40 -11.17 59.84 -13.89
N VAL A 41 -9.87 59.50 -13.98
CA VAL A 41 -9.09 59.63 -15.23
C VAL A 41 -9.65 58.70 -16.30
N LYS A 42 -10.02 57.46 -15.95
CA LYS A 42 -10.72 56.54 -16.88
C LYS A 42 -12.04 57.11 -17.37
N TRP A 43 -12.85 57.67 -16.47
CA TRP A 43 -14.12 58.31 -16.85
C TRP A 43 -13.89 59.47 -17.83
N TRP A 44 -12.84 60.28 -17.60
CA TRP A 44 -12.46 61.34 -18.53
C TRP A 44 -12.02 60.81 -19.89
N GLY A 45 -11.25 59.72 -19.93
CA GLY A 45 -10.92 59.02 -21.18
C GLY A 45 -12.16 58.54 -21.94
N GLN A 46 -13.15 57.99 -21.25
CA GLN A 46 -14.45 57.59 -21.84
C GLN A 46 -15.23 58.78 -22.39
N TYR A 47 -15.21 59.91 -21.68
CA TYR A 47 -15.82 61.14 -22.15
C TYR A 47 -15.13 61.66 -23.43
N MET A 48 -13.80 61.70 -23.46
CA MET A 48 -13.03 62.09 -24.65
C MET A 48 -13.30 61.17 -25.84
N GLU A 49 -13.37 59.85 -25.60
CA GLU A 49 -13.75 58.89 -26.63
C GLU A 49 -15.15 59.17 -27.18
N SER A 50 -16.13 59.48 -26.31
CA SER A 50 -17.51 59.78 -26.73
C SER A 50 -17.65 61.06 -27.55
N THR A 51 -16.74 62.03 -27.36
CA THR A 51 -16.69 63.28 -28.14
C THR A 51 -15.92 63.10 -29.46
N GLY A 52 -15.35 61.91 -29.70
CA GLY A 52 -14.58 61.58 -30.91
C GLY A 52 -13.09 61.91 -30.82
N ASN A 53 -12.61 62.44 -29.68
CA ASN A 53 -11.22 62.80 -29.50
C ASN A 53 -10.38 61.60 -29.05
N MET A 54 -10.09 60.70 -29.98
CA MET A 54 -9.44 59.41 -29.72
C MET A 54 -8.01 59.56 -29.19
N ASP A 55 -7.25 60.57 -29.62
CA ASP A 55 -5.86 60.76 -29.19
C ASP A 55 -5.77 61.16 -27.72
N GLN A 56 -6.67 62.03 -27.25
CA GLN A 56 -6.80 62.36 -25.83
C GLN A 56 -7.32 61.18 -25.02
N ALA A 57 -8.26 60.40 -25.57
CA ALA A 57 -8.73 59.17 -24.91
C ALA A 57 -7.59 58.18 -24.67
N VAL A 58 -6.71 57.97 -25.67
CA VAL A 58 -5.51 57.13 -25.54
C VAL A 58 -4.59 57.62 -24.42
N HIS A 59 -4.31 58.93 -24.35
CA HIS A 59 -3.50 59.52 -23.28
C HIS A 59 -4.09 59.23 -21.89
N TYR A 60 -5.39 59.50 -21.71
CA TYR A 60 -6.04 59.31 -20.42
C TYR A 60 -6.21 57.84 -20.04
N TYR A 61 -6.44 56.93 -20.99
CA TYR A 61 -6.44 55.49 -20.69
C TYR A 61 -5.06 54.97 -20.28
N GLU A 62 -3.98 55.51 -20.86
CA GLU A 62 -2.61 55.19 -20.48
C GLU A 62 -2.30 55.70 -19.06
N GLU A 63 -2.69 56.93 -18.74
CA GLU A 63 -2.56 57.48 -17.36
C GLU A 63 -3.39 56.71 -16.34
N ALA A 64 -4.62 56.31 -16.70
CA ALA A 64 -5.50 55.51 -15.85
C ALA A 64 -5.06 54.05 -15.72
N LYS A 65 -4.08 53.60 -16.52
CA LYS A 65 -3.67 52.19 -16.65
C LYS A 65 -4.83 51.27 -17.04
N ASP A 66 -5.80 51.78 -17.79
CA ASP A 66 -6.94 51.02 -18.30
C ASP A 66 -6.60 50.35 -19.64
N TYR A 67 -5.74 49.34 -19.58
CA TYR A 67 -5.12 48.73 -20.76
C TYR A 67 -6.13 48.12 -21.74
N PHE A 68 -7.27 47.61 -21.25
CA PHE A 68 -8.33 47.09 -22.11
C PHE A 68 -8.90 48.18 -23.03
N SER A 69 -9.31 49.32 -22.46
CA SER A 69 -9.87 50.43 -23.24
C SER A 69 -8.82 51.03 -24.16
N LEU A 70 -7.59 51.17 -23.68
CA LEU A 70 -6.45 51.63 -24.47
C LEU A 70 -6.23 50.74 -25.72
N VAL A 71 -6.10 49.43 -25.53
CA VAL A 71 -5.92 48.47 -26.64
C VAL A 71 -7.13 48.46 -27.57
N ARG A 72 -8.36 48.56 -27.04
CA ARG A 72 -9.58 48.62 -27.84
C ARG A 72 -9.60 49.85 -28.76
N VAL A 73 -9.27 51.03 -28.25
CA VAL A 73 -9.23 52.27 -29.05
C VAL A 73 -8.11 52.22 -30.08
N LEU A 74 -6.92 51.71 -29.71
CA LEU A 74 -5.81 51.55 -30.65
C LEU A 74 -6.15 50.55 -31.78
N CYS A 75 -6.88 49.47 -31.47
CA CYS A 75 -7.39 48.55 -32.50
C CYS A 75 -8.39 49.24 -33.44
N PHE A 76 -9.26 50.11 -32.90
CA PHE A 76 -10.22 50.89 -33.70
C PHE A 76 -9.52 51.90 -34.61
N GLN A 77 -8.40 52.49 -34.16
CA GLN A 77 -7.54 53.36 -34.97
C GLN A 77 -6.61 52.59 -35.94
N GLU A 78 -6.77 51.26 -36.07
CA GLU A 78 -5.92 50.36 -36.86
C GLU A 78 -4.43 50.33 -36.45
N ASN A 79 -4.09 50.89 -35.29
CA ASN A 79 -2.73 50.88 -34.75
C ASN A 79 -2.44 49.60 -33.95
N LEU A 80 -2.46 48.47 -34.67
CA LEU A 80 -2.27 47.15 -34.08
C LEU A 80 -0.86 46.94 -33.51
N ALA A 81 0.16 47.61 -34.07
CA ALA A 81 1.53 47.50 -33.57
C ALA A 81 1.63 48.00 -32.13
N ARG A 82 1.18 49.24 -31.87
CA ARG A 82 1.16 49.80 -30.52
C ARG A 82 0.24 49.02 -29.58
N ALA A 83 -0.92 48.58 -30.09
CA ALA A 83 -1.84 47.74 -29.31
C ALA A 83 -1.17 46.42 -28.86
N SER A 84 -0.42 45.78 -29.75
CA SER A 84 0.31 44.54 -29.46
C SER A 84 1.44 44.73 -28.47
N GLU A 85 2.19 45.82 -28.55
CA GLU A 85 3.25 46.17 -27.60
C GLU A 85 2.68 46.37 -26.20
N ILE A 86 1.59 47.13 -26.06
CA ILE A 86 0.94 47.39 -24.79
C ILE A 86 0.38 46.09 -24.20
N ALA A 87 -0.37 45.31 -24.98
CA ALA A 87 -0.89 44.03 -24.52
C ALA A 87 0.24 43.06 -24.14
N SER A 88 1.37 43.10 -24.85
CA SER A 88 2.57 42.30 -24.57
C SER A 88 3.27 42.70 -23.27
N ALA A 89 3.46 44.00 -23.05
CA ALA A 89 4.14 44.53 -21.88
C ALA A 89 3.30 44.40 -20.60
N THR A 90 1.98 44.61 -20.70
CA THR A 90 1.09 44.67 -19.54
C THR A 90 0.57 43.30 -19.11
N GLY A 91 0.38 42.39 -20.07
CA GLY A 91 -0.24 41.09 -19.81
C GLY A 91 -1.70 41.17 -19.35
N ASP A 92 -2.38 42.29 -19.58
CA ASP A 92 -3.78 42.43 -19.21
C ASP A 92 -4.65 41.42 -19.97
N ARG A 93 -5.43 40.62 -19.23
CA ARG A 93 -6.18 39.49 -19.81
C ARG A 93 -7.25 39.97 -20.80
N ALA A 94 -7.97 41.03 -20.46
CA ALA A 94 -9.05 41.55 -21.30
C ALA A 94 -8.50 42.22 -22.57
N ALA A 95 -7.41 42.98 -22.44
CA ALA A 95 -6.70 43.59 -23.56
C ALA A 95 -6.15 42.52 -24.52
N CYS A 96 -5.46 41.52 -23.99
CA CYS A 96 -4.94 40.40 -24.79
C CYS A 96 -6.08 39.64 -25.50
N TYR A 97 -7.20 39.39 -24.80
CA TYR A 97 -8.35 38.73 -25.40
C TYR A 97 -8.97 39.53 -26.55
N HIS A 98 -9.14 40.84 -26.37
CA HIS A 98 -9.67 41.72 -27.40
C HIS A 98 -8.77 41.73 -28.63
N LEU A 99 -7.46 41.87 -28.43
CA LEU A 99 -6.49 41.87 -29.52
C LEU A 99 -6.43 40.52 -30.24
N ALA A 100 -6.52 39.40 -29.52
CA ALA A 100 -6.59 38.06 -30.10
C ALA A 100 -7.78 37.91 -31.06
N ARG A 101 -8.96 38.39 -30.66
CA ARG A 101 -10.16 38.39 -31.52
C ARG A 101 -10.00 39.24 -32.78
N GLN A 102 -9.29 40.36 -32.68
CA GLN A 102 -9.01 41.20 -33.84
C GLN A 102 -8.06 40.49 -34.82
N TYR A 103 -6.98 39.88 -34.32
CA TYR A 103 -6.09 39.08 -35.16
C TYR A 103 -6.80 37.88 -35.80
N GLU A 104 -7.68 37.20 -35.07
CA GLU A 104 -8.51 36.13 -35.62
C GLU A 104 -9.40 36.63 -36.77
N ALA A 105 -10.09 37.76 -36.59
CA ALA A 105 -10.94 38.36 -37.63
C ALA A 105 -10.16 38.77 -38.88
N MET A 106 -8.87 39.11 -38.73
CA MET A 106 -7.96 39.46 -39.82
C MET A 106 -7.29 38.23 -40.47
N GLY A 107 -7.53 37.01 -39.96
CA GLY A 107 -6.88 35.79 -40.43
C GLY A 107 -5.42 35.63 -39.98
N LYS A 108 -4.94 36.46 -39.04
CA LYS A 108 -3.60 36.36 -38.43
C LYS A 108 -3.61 35.33 -37.29
N ILE A 109 -3.68 34.06 -37.68
CA ILE A 109 -3.96 32.95 -36.74
C ILE A 109 -2.86 32.79 -35.69
N ASN A 110 -1.58 32.85 -36.07
CA ASN A 110 -0.47 32.61 -35.13
C ASN A 110 -0.48 33.64 -33.99
N GLU A 111 -0.66 34.91 -34.35
CA GLU A 111 -0.76 36.03 -33.42
C GLU A 111 -2.03 35.90 -32.56
N ALA A 112 -3.16 35.50 -33.15
CA ALA A 112 -4.39 35.25 -32.40
C ALA A 112 -4.21 34.17 -31.32
N VAL A 113 -3.56 33.05 -31.67
CA VAL A 113 -3.29 31.94 -30.74
C VAL A 113 -2.38 32.40 -29.59
N ASP A 114 -1.32 33.16 -29.88
CA ASP A 114 -0.42 33.70 -28.85
C ASP A 114 -1.19 34.59 -27.85
N PHE A 115 -1.96 35.56 -28.33
CA PHE A 115 -2.73 36.44 -27.45
C PHE A 115 -3.91 35.74 -26.75
N PHE A 116 -4.52 34.70 -27.35
CA PHE A 116 -5.50 33.86 -26.64
C PHE A 116 -4.84 33.06 -25.51
N SER A 117 -3.61 32.57 -25.71
CA SER A 117 -2.84 31.91 -24.65
C SER A 117 -2.55 32.87 -23.50
N ARG A 118 -2.05 34.07 -23.82
CA ARG A 118 -1.73 35.10 -22.82
C ARG A 118 -2.97 35.57 -22.05
N SER A 119 -4.13 35.66 -22.70
CA SER A 119 -5.40 35.98 -22.02
C SER A 119 -6.01 34.82 -21.21
N HIS A 120 -5.39 33.63 -21.23
CA HIS A 120 -5.90 32.39 -20.63
C HIS A 120 -7.21 31.90 -21.25
N ALA A 121 -7.53 32.35 -22.47
CA ALA A 121 -8.69 31.90 -23.23
C ALA A 121 -8.36 30.64 -24.03
N TYR A 122 -7.92 29.60 -23.33
CA TYR A 122 -7.41 28.37 -23.95
C TYR A 122 -8.45 27.66 -24.84
N GLY A 123 -9.75 27.76 -24.53
CA GLY A 123 -10.79 27.18 -25.39
C GLY A 123 -10.79 27.76 -26.81
N ASN A 124 -10.58 29.08 -26.94
CA ASN A 124 -10.45 29.71 -28.26
C ASN A 124 -9.14 29.26 -28.93
N ALA A 125 -8.02 29.31 -28.21
CA ALA A 125 -6.73 28.88 -28.75
C ALA A 125 -6.77 27.43 -29.26
N VAL A 126 -7.34 26.51 -28.48
CA VAL A 126 -7.52 25.09 -28.84
C VAL A 126 -8.40 24.94 -30.06
N ARG A 127 -9.50 25.70 -30.16
CA ARG A 127 -10.36 25.69 -31.35
C ARG A 127 -9.60 26.13 -32.60
N LEU A 128 -8.91 27.27 -32.56
CA LEU A 128 -8.12 27.77 -33.69
C LEU A 128 -7.04 26.76 -34.11
N CYS A 129 -6.30 26.21 -33.15
CA CYS A 129 -5.23 25.26 -33.46
C CYS A 129 -5.77 24.00 -34.14
N LYS A 130 -6.96 23.51 -33.74
CA LYS A 130 -7.63 22.37 -34.38
C LYS A 130 -8.08 22.66 -35.80
N GLU A 131 -8.73 23.81 -36.02
CA GLU A 131 -9.21 24.22 -37.34
C GLU A 131 -8.07 24.38 -38.35
N GLN A 132 -6.88 24.75 -37.88
CA GLN A 132 -5.72 25.08 -38.72
C GLN A 132 -4.65 23.98 -38.75
N GLY A 133 -4.86 22.85 -38.06
CA GLY A 133 -3.90 21.73 -38.04
C GLY A 133 -2.59 22.02 -37.29
N MET A 134 -2.61 22.94 -36.33
CA MET A 134 -1.41 23.38 -35.58
C MET A 134 -1.12 22.45 -34.40
N GLU A 135 -0.71 21.20 -34.68
CA GLU A 135 -0.60 20.12 -33.69
C GLU A 135 0.33 20.41 -32.50
N SER A 136 1.47 21.06 -32.74
CA SER A 136 2.45 21.38 -31.69
C SER A 136 1.91 22.43 -30.72
N GLN A 137 1.27 23.47 -31.25
CA GLN A 137 0.64 24.52 -30.46
C GLN A 137 -0.61 23.98 -29.74
N LEU A 138 -1.43 23.16 -30.42
CA LEU A 138 -2.58 22.49 -29.83
C LEU A 138 -2.18 21.67 -28.60
N TRP A 139 -1.11 20.89 -28.70
CA TRP A 139 -0.58 20.10 -27.59
C TRP A 139 -0.23 20.98 -26.38
N ASN A 140 0.56 22.04 -26.61
CA ASN A 140 0.98 22.95 -25.55
C ASN A 140 -0.22 23.67 -24.89
N MET A 141 -1.19 24.12 -25.70
CA MET A 141 -2.40 24.77 -25.18
C MET A 141 -3.27 23.80 -24.38
N ALA A 142 -3.44 22.56 -24.86
CA ALA A 142 -4.22 21.55 -24.17
C ALA A 142 -3.63 21.19 -22.79
N LEU A 143 -2.30 21.14 -22.67
CA LEU A 143 -1.64 20.88 -21.37
C LEU A 143 -1.89 21.97 -20.33
N LEU A 144 -2.10 23.22 -20.76
CA LEU A 144 -2.41 24.37 -19.91
C LEU A 144 -3.91 24.54 -19.64
N ALA A 145 -4.75 23.98 -20.52
CA ALA A 145 -6.20 24.13 -20.47
C ALA A 145 -6.88 23.20 -19.44
N GLY A 146 -8.18 23.42 -19.23
CA GLY A 146 -9.00 22.60 -18.34
C GLY A 146 -9.42 21.25 -18.95
N PRO A 147 -10.10 20.39 -18.17
CA PRO A 147 -10.51 19.04 -18.62
C PRO A 147 -11.38 19.04 -19.89
N ARG A 148 -12.21 20.08 -20.07
CA ARG A 148 -13.08 20.21 -21.24
C ARG A 148 -12.28 20.40 -22.52
N GLU A 149 -11.34 21.35 -22.52
CA GLU A 149 -10.49 21.63 -23.67
C GLU A 149 -9.52 20.49 -23.94
N GLN A 150 -8.98 19.85 -22.89
CA GLN A 150 -8.17 18.63 -23.00
C GLN A 150 -8.93 17.51 -23.71
N LEU A 151 -10.21 17.30 -23.38
CA LEU A 151 -11.06 16.31 -24.03
C LEU A 151 -11.26 16.61 -25.52
N GLU A 152 -11.49 17.88 -25.86
CA GLU A 152 -11.67 18.30 -27.26
C GLU A 152 -10.39 18.17 -28.09
N ALA A 153 -9.22 18.40 -27.49
CA ALA A 153 -7.92 18.17 -28.10
C ALA A 153 -7.59 16.67 -28.20
N ALA A 154 -7.93 15.87 -27.19
CA ALA A 154 -7.75 14.42 -27.18
C ALA A 154 -8.50 13.76 -28.34
N ARG A 155 -9.76 14.15 -28.58
CA ARG A 155 -10.57 13.66 -29.71
C ARG A 155 -9.94 13.98 -31.06
N TYR A 156 -9.35 15.17 -31.20
CA TYR A 156 -8.65 15.57 -32.42
C TYR A 156 -7.44 14.67 -32.69
N PHE A 157 -6.58 14.48 -31.69
CA PHE A 157 -5.41 13.59 -31.81
C PHE A 157 -5.80 12.12 -32.01
N GLU A 158 -6.91 11.65 -31.42
CA GLU A 158 -7.42 10.29 -31.66
C GLU A 158 -7.85 10.07 -33.11
N SER A 159 -8.49 11.07 -33.73
CA SER A 159 -8.91 11.02 -35.15
C SER A 159 -7.79 11.31 -36.15
N SER A 160 -6.65 11.81 -35.67
CA SER A 160 -5.49 12.15 -36.51
C SER A 160 -4.61 10.91 -36.75
N ASP A 161 -3.43 11.11 -37.33
CA ASP A 161 -2.48 10.04 -37.61
C ASP A 161 -2.16 9.19 -36.37
N LYS A 162 -1.89 7.90 -36.61
CA LYS A 162 -1.58 6.92 -35.54
C LYS A 162 -0.41 7.36 -34.65
N ALA A 163 0.52 8.13 -35.20
CA ALA A 163 1.69 8.66 -34.49
C ALA A 163 1.34 9.67 -33.38
N LEU A 164 0.12 10.24 -33.39
CA LEU A 164 -0.33 11.25 -32.42
C LEU A 164 -1.28 10.69 -31.36
N GLN A 165 -1.58 9.39 -31.43
CA GLN A 165 -2.52 8.76 -30.50
C GLN A 165 -1.96 8.69 -29.07
N ASP A 166 -0.64 8.80 -28.89
CA ASP A 166 0.03 8.93 -27.59
C ASP A 166 -0.40 10.20 -26.85
N LYS A 167 -0.44 11.33 -27.56
CA LYS A 167 -0.97 12.60 -27.04
C LYS A 167 -2.43 12.47 -26.64
N ALA A 168 -3.23 11.75 -27.42
CA ALA A 168 -4.64 11.52 -27.10
C ALA A 168 -4.81 10.76 -25.77
N VAL A 169 -4.04 9.68 -25.56
CA VAL A 169 -4.08 8.89 -24.31
C VAL A 169 -3.75 9.77 -23.09
N VAL A 170 -2.67 10.56 -23.18
CA VAL A 170 -2.27 11.46 -22.08
C VAL A 170 -3.36 12.50 -21.79
N LEU A 171 -3.95 13.11 -22.81
CA LEU A 171 -5.00 14.12 -22.60
C LEU A 171 -6.29 13.51 -22.06
N TYR A 172 -6.68 12.30 -22.48
CA TYR A 172 -7.82 11.60 -21.88
C TYR A 172 -7.58 11.30 -20.40
N HIS A 173 -6.38 10.87 -20.03
CA HIS A 173 -6.02 10.63 -18.63
C HIS A 173 -6.10 11.92 -17.80
N ARG A 174 -5.50 13.01 -18.29
CA ARG A 174 -5.52 14.32 -17.60
C ARG A 174 -6.92 14.93 -17.50
N ALA A 175 -7.78 14.67 -18.48
CA ALA A 175 -9.18 15.07 -18.46
C ALA A 175 -10.04 14.21 -17.50
N GLY A 176 -9.48 13.20 -16.84
CA GLY A 176 -10.19 12.29 -15.93
C GLY A 176 -10.93 11.15 -16.63
N MET A 177 -10.75 10.98 -17.94
CA MET A 177 -11.41 9.95 -18.75
C MET A 177 -10.60 8.64 -18.76
N LEU A 178 -10.40 8.06 -17.56
CA LEU A 178 -9.52 6.92 -17.33
C LEU A 178 -9.82 5.70 -18.23
N HIS A 179 -11.09 5.29 -18.33
CA HIS A 179 -11.52 4.17 -19.17
C HIS A 179 -11.12 4.36 -20.63
N LYS A 180 -11.39 5.55 -21.18
CA LYS A 180 -11.11 5.86 -22.58
C LYS A 180 -9.61 5.94 -22.85
N ALA A 181 -8.83 6.49 -21.91
CA ALA A 181 -7.38 6.53 -21.99
C ALA A 181 -6.79 5.11 -22.06
N LEU A 182 -7.23 4.21 -21.17
CA LEU A 182 -6.77 2.83 -21.14
C LEU A 182 -7.21 2.04 -22.37
N ASP A 183 -8.48 2.12 -22.77
CA ASP A 183 -8.96 1.43 -23.96
C ASP A 183 -8.17 1.85 -25.21
N LEU A 184 -7.84 3.14 -25.33
CA LEU A 184 -7.02 3.64 -26.44
C LEU A 184 -5.56 3.18 -26.31
N ALA A 185 -4.98 3.22 -25.11
CA ALA A 185 -3.61 2.76 -24.88
C ALA A 185 -3.42 1.26 -25.17
N PHE A 186 -4.41 0.42 -24.80
CA PHE A 186 -4.42 -0.99 -25.15
C PHE A 186 -4.53 -1.21 -26.67
N LYS A 187 -5.45 -0.53 -27.35
CA LYS A 187 -5.63 -0.64 -28.82
C LYS A 187 -4.39 -0.21 -29.60
N THR A 188 -3.61 0.70 -29.05
CA THR A 188 -2.43 1.28 -29.69
C THR A 188 -1.12 0.65 -29.22
N HIS A 189 -1.19 -0.29 -28.28
CA HIS A 189 -0.04 -0.95 -27.66
C HIS A 189 0.98 0.02 -27.03
N GLN A 190 0.50 1.11 -26.42
CA GLN A 190 1.36 2.10 -25.76
C GLN A 190 1.73 1.63 -24.35
N THR A 191 2.80 0.86 -24.25
CA THR A 191 3.25 0.26 -22.98
C THR A 191 3.58 1.29 -21.92
N ASP A 192 4.27 2.37 -22.29
CA ASP A 192 4.71 3.39 -21.32
C ASP A 192 3.52 4.17 -20.75
N ALA A 193 2.57 4.54 -21.62
CA ALA A 193 1.34 5.19 -21.19
C ALA A 193 0.50 4.29 -20.26
N LEU A 194 0.38 3.00 -20.58
CA LEU A 194 -0.29 2.02 -19.71
C LEU A 194 0.38 1.91 -18.34
N GLN A 195 1.71 1.87 -18.28
CA GLN A 195 2.44 1.84 -17.01
C GLN A 195 2.16 3.09 -16.18
N HIS A 196 2.19 4.28 -16.79
CA HIS A 196 1.90 5.53 -16.11
C HIS A 196 0.45 5.62 -15.61
N ILE A 197 -0.51 5.20 -16.43
CA ILE A 197 -1.92 5.20 -16.02
C ILE A 197 -2.15 4.20 -14.88
N ALA A 198 -1.52 3.03 -14.92
CA ALA A 198 -1.66 2.03 -13.87
C ALA A 198 -1.17 2.51 -12.49
N LEU A 199 -0.16 3.39 -12.44
CA LEU A 199 0.30 4.00 -11.18
C LEU A 199 -0.74 4.94 -10.54
N SER A 200 -1.71 5.42 -11.31
CA SER A 200 -2.80 6.26 -10.80
C SER A 200 -4.02 5.45 -10.34
N LEU A 201 -4.02 4.13 -10.52
CA LEU A 201 -5.11 3.26 -10.07
C LEU A 201 -5.04 3.05 -8.56
N ASP A 202 -6.20 3.15 -7.92
CA ASP A 202 -6.36 3.03 -6.48
C ASP A 202 -7.53 2.09 -6.12
N SER A 203 -7.79 1.94 -4.82
CA SER A 203 -8.85 1.06 -4.32
C SER A 203 -10.28 1.52 -4.67
N LYS A 204 -10.44 2.71 -5.26
CA LYS A 204 -11.73 3.25 -5.72
C LYS A 204 -11.93 3.07 -7.21
N SER A 205 -10.89 2.67 -7.93
CA SER A 205 -10.93 2.42 -9.35
C SER A 205 -11.80 1.21 -9.68
N ASP A 206 -12.40 1.18 -10.87
CA ASP A 206 -13.25 0.08 -11.31
C ASP A 206 -12.45 -1.25 -11.31
N PRO A 207 -12.90 -2.29 -10.58
CA PRO A 207 -12.24 -3.60 -10.58
C PRO A 207 -12.00 -4.18 -11.97
N ALA A 208 -12.87 -3.91 -12.95
CA ALA A 208 -12.69 -4.40 -14.32
C ALA A 208 -11.48 -3.74 -15.02
N ILE A 209 -11.19 -2.47 -14.73
CA ILE A 209 -9.98 -1.79 -15.22
C ILE A 209 -8.74 -2.40 -14.57
N VAL A 210 -8.78 -2.55 -13.25
CA VAL A 210 -7.66 -3.07 -12.47
C VAL A 210 -7.26 -4.45 -13.01
N GLN A 211 -8.23 -5.30 -13.28
CA GLN A 211 -8.00 -6.63 -13.83
C GLN A 211 -7.36 -6.59 -15.22
N LYS A 212 -7.86 -5.74 -16.14
CA LYS A 212 -7.26 -5.58 -17.48
C LYS A 212 -5.81 -5.12 -17.41
N CYS A 213 -5.51 -4.16 -16.53
CA CYS A 213 -4.16 -3.65 -16.34
C CYS A 213 -3.25 -4.69 -15.67
N ALA A 214 -3.76 -5.47 -14.72
CA ALA A 214 -3.03 -6.57 -14.12
C ALA A 214 -2.67 -7.63 -15.17
N HIS A 215 -3.62 -8.03 -16.02
CA HIS A 215 -3.37 -8.99 -17.10
C HIS A 215 -2.28 -8.50 -18.06
N PHE A 216 -2.30 -7.22 -18.43
CA PHE A 216 -1.25 -6.61 -19.23
C PHE A 216 0.13 -6.70 -18.56
N PHE A 217 0.23 -6.49 -17.24
CA PHE A 217 1.50 -6.67 -16.54
C PHE A 217 1.95 -8.12 -16.50
N VAL A 218 1.02 -9.09 -16.39
CA VAL A 218 1.33 -10.52 -16.47
C VAL A 218 1.87 -10.90 -17.84
N GLU A 219 1.23 -10.46 -18.93
CA GLU A 219 1.69 -10.71 -20.30
C GLU A 219 3.10 -10.14 -20.55
N ASN A 220 3.43 -9.01 -19.93
CA ASN A 220 4.74 -8.38 -20.03
C ASN A 220 5.75 -8.88 -18.98
N CYS A 221 5.49 -9.99 -18.29
CA CYS A 221 6.35 -10.58 -17.26
C CYS A 221 6.65 -9.64 -16.06
N GLN A 222 5.82 -8.61 -15.83
CA GLN A 222 5.93 -7.67 -14.71
C GLN A 222 5.03 -8.12 -13.56
N TYR A 223 5.26 -9.34 -13.05
CA TYR A 223 4.35 -10.00 -12.12
C TYR A 223 4.17 -9.26 -10.79
N GLU A 224 5.23 -8.66 -10.23
CA GLU A 224 5.12 -7.89 -8.98
C GLU A 224 4.15 -6.70 -9.11
N LYS A 225 4.16 -6.00 -10.24
CA LYS A 225 3.23 -4.90 -10.49
C LYS A 225 1.80 -5.42 -10.66
N ALA A 226 1.62 -6.56 -11.34
CA ALA A 226 0.32 -7.21 -11.46
C ALA A 226 -0.25 -7.57 -10.09
N VAL A 227 0.52 -8.22 -9.22
CA VAL A 227 0.09 -8.59 -7.85
C VAL A 227 -0.30 -7.35 -7.05
N ASN A 228 0.55 -6.32 -7.04
CA ASN A 228 0.26 -5.09 -6.31
C ASN A 228 -1.03 -4.44 -6.79
N LEU A 229 -1.27 -4.44 -8.11
CA LEU A 229 -2.47 -3.86 -8.69
C LEU A 229 -3.72 -4.69 -8.36
N LEU A 230 -3.65 -6.02 -8.43
CA LEU A 230 -4.73 -6.92 -8.01
C LEU A 230 -5.05 -6.79 -6.52
N ALA A 231 -4.03 -6.60 -5.68
CA ALA A 231 -4.20 -6.36 -4.25
C ALA A 231 -4.98 -5.06 -4.00
N ILE A 232 -4.65 -3.98 -4.71
CA ILE A 232 -5.37 -2.69 -4.65
C ILE A 232 -6.85 -2.87 -5.07
N GLY A 233 -7.10 -3.64 -6.13
CA GLY A 233 -8.46 -3.98 -6.59
C GLY A 233 -9.21 -5.00 -5.75
N LYS A 234 -8.66 -5.41 -4.59
CA LYS A 234 -9.23 -6.45 -3.71
C LYS A 234 -9.43 -7.81 -4.38
N GLN A 235 -8.69 -8.11 -5.45
CA GLN A 235 -8.70 -9.38 -6.18
C GLN A 235 -7.67 -10.35 -5.58
N TYR A 236 -7.82 -10.66 -4.29
CA TYR A 236 -6.80 -11.38 -3.50
C TYR A 236 -6.51 -12.80 -4.00
N VAL A 237 -7.55 -13.53 -4.43
CA VAL A 237 -7.40 -14.94 -4.85
C VAL A 237 -6.52 -15.05 -6.08
N GLU A 238 -6.72 -14.17 -7.06
CA GLU A 238 -5.95 -14.10 -8.31
C GLU A 238 -4.52 -13.62 -8.06
N ALA A 239 -4.35 -12.60 -7.21
CA ALA A 239 -3.05 -12.10 -6.80
C ALA A 239 -2.20 -13.20 -6.12
N LEU A 240 -2.83 -14.01 -5.28
CA LEU A 240 -2.17 -15.12 -4.58
C LEU A 240 -1.80 -16.28 -5.51
N SER A 241 -2.66 -16.64 -6.47
CA SER A 241 -2.28 -17.63 -7.49
C SER A 241 -1.05 -17.17 -8.27
N LEU A 242 -0.98 -15.88 -8.62
CA LEU A 242 0.16 -15.32 -9.32
C LEU A 242 1.45 -15.39 -8.49
N CYS A 243 1.35 -15.14 -7.18
CA CYS A 243 2.50 -15.25 -6.27
C CYS A 243 3.08 -16.66 -6.24
N VAL A 244 2.21 -17.68 -6.23
CA VAL A 244 2.61 -19.09 -6.19
C VAL A 244 3.17 -19.52 -7.55
N GLU A 245 2.49 -19.20 -8.64
CA GLU A 245 2.88 -19.61 -9.99
C GLU A 245 4.23 -19.04 -10.42
N HIS A 246 4.49 -17.78 -10.09
CA HIS A 246 5.72 -17.07 -10.48
C HIS A 246 6.74 -16.93 -9.34
N ASN A 247 6.56 -17.63 -8.22
CA ASN A 247 7.45 -17.59 -7.06
C ASN A 247 7.76 -16.17 -6.54
N ILE A 248 6.76 -15.30 -6.49
CA ILE A 248 6.92 -13.91 -6.03
C ILE A 248 6.99 -13.90 -4.50
N PRO A 249 8.05 -13.32 -3.89
CA PRO A 249 8.23 -13.34 -2.46
C PRO A 249 7.12 -12.55 -1.74
N ILE A 250 6.44 -13.20 -0.81
CA ILE A 250 5.42 -12.57 0.02
C ILE A 250 6.12 -11.86 1.18
N THR A 251 6.33 -10.56 1.00
CA THR A 251 6.82 -9.66 2.04
C THR A 251 5.71 -9.36 3.06
N GLU A 252 6.07 -8.85 4.25
CA GLU A 252 5.06 -8.49 5.25
C GLU A 252 4.08 -7.42 4.73
N ASP A 253 4.58 -6.40 4.05
CA ASP A 253 3.76 -5.34 3.46
C ASP A 253 2.77 -5.90 2.41
N LEU A 254 3.25 -6.77 1.53
CA LEU A 254 2.41 -7.43 0.55
C LEU A 254 1.38 -8.34 1.23
N ALA A 255 1.77 -9.06 2.29
CA ALA A 255 0.87 -9.93 3.04
C ALA A 255 -0.23 -9.17 3.79
N GLU A 256 0.03 -7.94 4.24
CA GLU A 256 -1.03 -7.09 4.81
C GLU A 256 -1.95 -6.54 3.70
N LYS A 257 -1.40 -6.12 2.55
CA LYS A 257 -2.19 -5.68 1.38
C LYS A 257 -3.08 -6.79 0.79
N LEU A 258 -2.60 -8.03 0.82
CA LEU A 258 -3.32 -9.20 0.32
C LEU A 258 -4.34 -9.77 1.32
N THR A 259 -4.53 -9.12 2.47
CA THR A 259 -5.48 -9.58 3.49
C THR A 259 -6.54 -8.54 3.76
N MET A 260 -7.81 -8.96 3.75
CA MET A 260 -8.91 -8.08 4.11
C MET A 260 -8.85 -7.71 5.60
N ASN A 261 -9.17 -6.45 5.89
CA ASN A 261 -9.34 -5.98 7.26
C ASN A 261 -10.46 -6.74 7.98
N LYS A 262 -10.33 -6.85 9.30
CA LYS A 262 -11.36 -7.50 10.12
C LYS A 262 -12.68 -6.72 10.05
N GLY A 263 -13.75 -7.38 9.62
CA GLY A 263 -15.07 -6.78 9.44
C GLY A 263 -15.36 -6.25 8.03
N GLU A 264 -14.38 -6.31 7.11
CA GLU A 264 -14.62 -6.07 5.69
C GLU A 264 -14.96 -7.38 4.97
N GLY A 265 -16.18 -7.47 4.40
CA GLY A 265 -16.60 -8.58 3.55
C GLY A 265 -17.01 -9.85 4.31
N ASP A 266 -17.00 -10.97 3.60
CA ASP A 266 -17.32 -12.28 4.15
C ASP A 266 -16.14 -12.86 4.93
N GLU A 267 -16.41 -13.26 6.17
CA GLU A 267 -15.40 -13.78 7.09
C GLU A 267 -14.84 -15.12 6.61
N ALA A 268 -15.63 -15.96 5.94
CA ALA A 268 -15.14 -17.22 5.40
C ALA A 268 -14.11 -16.98 4.28
N THR A 269 -14.41 -16.05 3.38
CA THR A 269 -13.47 -15.61 2.33
C THR A 269 -12.20 -15.00 2.93
N ARG A 270 -12.31 -14.21 4.02
CA ARG A 270 -11.16 -13.66 4.75
C ARG A 270 -10.24 -14.74 5.29
N VAL A 271 -10.81 -15.77 5.92
CA VAL A 271 -10.06 -16.90 6.47
C VAL A 271 -9.35 -17.67 5.35
N GLN A 272 -10.05 -17.97 4.25
CA GLN A 272 -9.45 -18.66 3.09
C GLN A 272 -8.26 -17.89 2.51
N VAL A 273 -8.40 -16.57 2.35
CA VAL A 273 -7.31 -15.71 1.86
C VAL A 273 -6.12 -15.74 2.83
N LEU A 274 -6.35 -15.63 4.14
CA LEU A 274 -5.30 -15.68 5.15
C LEU A 274 -4.56 -17.02 5.16
N GLU A 275 -5.28 -18.14 5.06
CA GLU A 275 -4.68 -19.47 4.99
C GLU A 275 -3.81 -19.60 3.73
N LYS A 276 -4.30 -19.14 2.57
CA LYS A 276 -3.56 -19.21 1.31
C LYS A 276 -2.31 -18.33 1.29
N VAL A 277 -2.36 -17.13 1.90
CA VAL A 277 -1.17 -16.29 2.14
C VAL A 277 -0.16 -17.04 3.01
N ALA A 278 -0.63 -17.67 4.09
CA ALA A 278 0.21 -18.38 5.03
C ALA A 278 0.87 -19.62 4.40
N GLU A 279 0.12 -20.41 3.64
CA GLU A 279 0.63 -21.56 2.88
C GLU A 279 1.73 -21.16 1.90
N SER A 280 1.51 -20.07 1.18
CA SER A 280 2.48 -19.50 0.24
C SER A 280 3.75 -19.04 0.97
N ALA A 281 3.61 -18.41 2.14
CA ALA A 281 4.76 -18.03 2.97
C ALA A 281 5.53 -19.26 3.51
N VAL A 282 4.85 -20.36 3.86
CA VAL A 282 5.51 -21.63 4.24
C VAL A 282 6.31 -22.21 3.07
N ALA A 283 5.76 -22.19 1.86
CA ALA A 283 6.44 -22.67 0.66
C ALA A 283 7.73 -21.89 0.36
N GLN A 284 7.75 -20.60 0.71
CA GLN A 284 8.91 -19.70 0.57
C GLN A 284 9.87 -19.75 1.77
N GLY A 285 9.59 -20.55 2.80
CA GLY A 285 10.41 -20.65 4.01
C GLY A 285 10.23 -19.49 5.00
N ASN A 286 9.28 -18.58 4.78
CA ASN A 286 8.98 -17.49 5.70
C ASN A 286 8.00 -17.95 6.80
N TYR A 287 8.53 -18.75 7.73
CA TYR A 287 7.71 -19.43 8.74
C TYR A 287 7.09 -18.48 9.77
N HIS A 288 7.73 -17.37 10.13
CA HIS A 288 7.17 -16.41 11.10
C HIS A 288 5.95 -15.68 10.53
N LEU A 289 6.04 -15.23 9.28
CA LEU A 289 4.91 -14.61 8.58
C LEU A 289 3.76 -15.60 8.44
N ALA A 290 4.05 -16.84 8.05
CA ALA A 290 3.06 -17.91 7.97
C ALA A 290 2.36 -18.15 9.32
N THR A 291 3.12 -18.26 10.43
CA THR A 291 2.53 -18.39 11.77
C THR A 291 1.61 -17.22 12.09
N LYS A 292 2.04 -15.97 11.86
CA LYS A 292 1.19 -14.78 12.08
C LYS A 292 -0.12 -14.86 11.29
N LYS A 293 -0.07 -15.17 9.99
CA LYS A 293 -1.25 -15.23 9.13
C LYS A 293 -2.18 -16.42 9.48
N PHE A 294 -1.66 -17.60 9.79
CA PHE A 294 -2.46 -18.72 10.31
C PHE A 294 -3.13 -18.41 11.65
N THR A 295 -2.45 -17.66 12.56
CA THR A 295 -3.09 -17.24 13.81
C THR A 295 -4.24 -16.25 13.59
N GLN A 296 -4.10 -15.34 12.62
CA GLN A 296 -5.17 -14.41 12.22
C GLN A 296 -6.36 -15.13 11.56
N ALA A 297 -6.11 -16.24 10.87
CA ALA A 297 -7.13 -17.12 10.30
C ALA A 297 -7.85 -17.97 11.37
N GLY A 298 -7.29 -18.06 12.59
CA GLY A 298 -7.80 -18.94 13.65
C GLY A 298 -7.28 -20.38 13.57
N ASN A 299 -6.49 -20.73 12.54
CA ASN A 299 -5.92 -22.06 12.36
C ASN A 299 -4.63 -22.24 13.19
N LYS A 300 -4.80 -22.44 14.49
CA LYS A 300 -3.68 -22.54 15.44
C LYS A 300 -2.79 -23.77 15.21
N VAL A 301 -3.33 -24.87 14.68
CA VAL A 301 -2.56 -26.09 14.41
C VAL A 301 -1.61 -25.87 13.24
N ALA A 302 -2.08 -25.27 12.14
CA ALA A 302 -1.20 -24.90 11.02
C ALA A 302 -0.15 -23.86 11.43
N ALA A 303 -0.54 -22.88 12.26
CA ALA A 303 0.40 -21.90 12.82
C ALA A 303 1.53 -22.56 13.62
N MET A 304 1.20 -23.54 14.48
CA MET A 304 2.18 -24.31 15.23
C MET A 304 3.09 -25.12 14.29
N LYS A 305 2.54 -25.80 13.28
CA LYS A 305 3.34 -26.55 12.28
C LYS A 305 4.37 -25.65 11.57
N ALA A 306 3.97 -24.45 11.16
CA ALA A 306 4.88 -23.48 10.57
C ALA A 306 5.97 -23.05 11.56
N LEU A 307 5.59 -22.79 12.82
CA LEU A 307 6.53 -22.36 13.85
C LEU A 307 7.55 -23.44 14.22
N LEU A 308 7.13 -24.71 14.26
CA LEU A 308 8.04 -25.86 14.46
C LEU A 308 9.10 -25.95 13.35
N LYS A 309 8.74 -25.65 12.10
CA LYS A 309 9.70 -25.59 10.98
C LYS A 309 10.69 -24.42 11.11
N SER A 310 10.32 -23.34 11.79
CA SER A 310 11.22 -22.20 12.02
C SER A 310 12.35 -22.49 13.01
N GLY A 311 12.16 -23.48 13.90
CA GLY A 311 13.12 -23.83 14.94
C GLY A 311 13.14 -22.89 16.16
N ASP A 312 12.33 -21.82 16.18
CA ASP A 312 12.32 -20.82 17.24
C ASP A 312 11.66 -21.34 18.53
N THR A 313 12.48 -21.89 19.42
CA THR A 313 12.07 -22.56 20.67
C THR A 313 11.26 -21.65 21.59
N GLU A 314 11.70 -20.40 21.76
CA GLU A 314 11.03 -19.43 22.62
C GLU A 314 9.62 -19.12 22.13
N LYS A 315 9.46 -18.86 20.82
CA LYS A 315 8.14 -18.62 20.25
C LYS A 315 7.27 -19.87 20.30
N ILE A 316 7.82 -21.07 20.09
CA ILE A 316 7.08 -22.34 20.20
C ILE A 316 6.50 -22.50 21.62
N VAL A 317 7.33 -22.32 22.65
CA VAL A 317 6.91 -22.43 24.06
C VAL A 317 5.86 -21.36 24.39
N PHE A 318 6.08 -20.12 23.95
CA PHE A 318 5.12 -19.03 24.14
C PHE A 318 3.77 -19.36 23.46
N PHE A 319 3.79 -19.75 22.18
CA PHE A 319 2.59 -20.02 21.41
C PHE A 319 1.78 -21.20 21.95
N ALA A 320 2.44 -22.26 22.44
CA ALA A 320 1.78 -23.39 23.11
C ALA A 320 1.01 -22.94 24.37
N ASN A 321 1.65 -22.13 25.23
CA ASN A 321 1.04 -21.64 26.46
C ASN A 321 -0.15 -20.69 26.22
N VAL A 322 -0.08 -19.85 25.18
CA VAL A 322 -1.18 -18.94 24.80
C VAL A 322 -2.33 -19.69 24.12
N SER A 323 -2.03 -20.67 23.27
CA SER A 323 -3.05 -21.35 22.46
C SER A 323 -3.97 -22.26 23.26
N ARG A 324 -3.46 -22.88 24.34
CA ARG A 324 -4.19 -23.77 25.27
C ARG A 324 -4.94 -24.92 24.61
N GLN A 325 -4.41 -25.48 23.51
CA GLN A 325 -5.00 -26.63 22.82
C GLN A 325 -4.17 -27.89 23.07
N ARG A 326 -4.88 -29.02 23.28
CA ARG A 326 -4.29 -30.32 23.60
C ARG A 326 -3.23 -30.74 22.57
N GLU A 327 -3.59 -30.71 21.30
CA GLU A 327 -2.73 -31.11 20.18
C GLU A 327 -1.47 -30.23 20.09
N ILE A 328 -1.62 -28.91 20.25
CA ILE A 328 -0.51 -27.95 20.20
C ILE A 328 0.52 -28.22 21.31
N TYR A 329 0.06 -28.54 22.52
CA TYR A 329 0.97 -28.94 23.60
C TYR A 329 1.75 -30.21 23.26
N VAL A 330 1.09 -31.21 22.69
CA VAL A 330 1.75 -32.46 22.27
C VAL A 330 2.77 -32.19 21.17
N MET A 331 2.43 -31.38 20.17
CA MET A 331 3.35 -31.01 19.08
C MET A 331 4.58 -30.25 19.59
N ALA A 332 4.39 -29.28 20.48
CA ALA A 332 5.49 -28.55 21.10
C ALA A 332 6.39 -29.49 21.93
N ALA A 333 5.79 -30.36 22.74
CA ALA A 333 6.55 -31.31 23.55
C ALA A 333 7.37 -32.28 22.69
N ASN A 334 6.78 -32.83 21.62
CA ASN A 334 7.47 -33.72 20.67
C ASN A 334 8.68 -33.01 20.03
N TYR A 335 8.53 -31.74 19.65
CA TYR A 335 9.63 -30.96 19.11
C TYR A 335 10.74 -30.73 20.15
N LEU A 336 10.38 -30.35 21.38
CA LEU A 336 11.35 -30.13 22.45
C LEU A 336 12.12 -31.40 22.83
N GLN A 337 11.52 -32.59 22.68
CA GLN A 337 12.24 -33.86 22.88
C GLN A 337 13.42 -34.05 21.92
N SER A 338 13.37 -33.46 20.72
CA SER A 338 14.45 -33.55 19.73
C SER A 338 15.62 -32.59 20.02
N LEU A 339 15.48 -31.72 21.00
CA LEU A 339 16.52 -30.79 21.43
C LEU A 339 17.36 -31.38 22.56
N ASP A 340 18.45 -30.71 22.90
CA ASP A 340 19.29 -31.06 24.06
C ASP A 340 18.61 -30.66 25.38
N TRP A 341 17.66 -31.48 25.81
CA TRP A 341 16.94 -31.30 27.08
C TRP A 341 17.77 -31.67 28.31
N GLN A 342 18.91 -32.36 28.15
CA GLN A 342 19.76 -32.81 29.25
C GLN A 342 20.54 -31.64 29.85
N ASN A 343 21.15 -30.82 28.98
CA ASN A 343 21.89 -29.64 29.40
C ASN A 343 20.97 -28.43 29.66
N GLN A 344 19.69 -28.53 29.33
CA GLN A 344 18.71 -27.45 29.44
C GLN A 344 17.53 -27.85 30.33
N PRO A 345 17.62 -27.64 31.67
CA PRO A 345 16.56 -28.03 32.60
C PRO A 345 15.22 -27.32 32.33
N GLU A 346 15.24 -26.15 31.71
CA GLU A 346 14.03 -25.43 31.29
C GLU A 346 13.28 -26.15 30.16
N VAL A 347 14.00 -26.76 29.21
CA VAL A 347 13.40 -27.58 28.14
C VAL A 347 12.73 -28.81 28.75
N LEU A 348 13.42 -29.50 29.66
CA LEU A 348 12.86 -30.65 30.39
C LEU A 348 11.56 -30.29 31.13
N LYS A 349 11.57 -29.17 31.89
CA LYS A 349 10.37 -28.68 32.58
C LYS A 349 9.23 -28.39 31.60
N ASN A 350 9.53 -27.79 30.45
CA ASN A 350 8.53 -27.48 29.43
C ASN A 350 7.96 -28.75 28.78
N ILE A 351 8.77 -29.78 28.51
CA ILE A 351 8.31 -31.08 27.98
C ILE A 351 7.29 -31.71 28.95
N VAL A 352 7.67 -31.83 30.23
CA VAL A 352 6.79 -32.42 31.27
C VAL A 352 5.50 -31.60 31.41
N ALA A 353 5.62 -30.27 31.47
CA ALA A 353 4.47 -29.39 31.57
C ALA A 353 3.53 -29.51 30.37
N PHE A 354 4.07 -29.60 29.15
CA PHE A 354 3.27 -29.70 27.93
C PHE A 354 2.59 -31.05 27.76
N TYR A 355 3.24 -32.19 28.02
CA TYR A 355 2.52 -33.47 27.98
C TYR A 355 1.44 -33.59 29.06
N THR A 356 1.69 -33.02 30.25
CA THR A 356 0.70 -32.98 31.32
C THR A 356 -0.51 -32.13 30.91
N LYS A 357 -0.29 -30.90 30.40
CA LYS A 357 -1.35 -30.02 29.89
C LYS A 357 -2.05 -30.59 28.66
N GLY A 358 -1.31 -31.32 27.83
CA GLY A 358 -1.78 -32.06 26.65
C GLY A 358 -2.53 -33.34 26.99
N ARG A 359 -2.70 -33.70 28.28
CA ARG A 359 -3.41 -34.91 28.72
C ARG A 359 -2.96 -36.15 27.94
N SER A 360 -1.66 -36.31 27.77
CA SER A 360 -1.04 -37.44 27.05
C SER A 360 -0.06 -38.16 27.96
N PRO A 361 -0.56 -38.87 29.00
CA PRO A 361 0.27 -39.59 29.97
C PRO A 361 1.13 -40.69 29.34
N ASP A 362 0.67 -41.31 28.24
CA ASP A 362 1.43 -42.35 27.53
C ASP A 362 2.72 -41.78 26.92
N LEU A 363 2.62 -40.63 26.24
CA LEU A 363 3.79 -39.95 25.66
C LEU A 363 4.74 -39.43 26.73
N LEU A 364 4.21 -38.97 27.87
CA LEU A 364 5.02 -38.55 29.00
C LEU A 364 5.77 -39.73 29.65
N ALA A 365 5.11 -40.88 29.78
CA ALA A 365 5.73 -42.09 30.28
C ALA A 365 6.85 -42.57 29.35
N ASN A 366 6.61 -42.58 28.03
CA ASN A 366 7.63 -42.93 27.05
C ASN A 366 8.83 -41.98 27.12
N PHE A 367 8.59 -40.67 27.32
CA PHE A 367 9.67 -39.70 27.52
C PHE A 367 10.50 -40.02 28.78
N TYR A 368 9.87 -40.34 29.91
CA TYR A 368 10.59 -40.74 31.13
C TYR A 368 11.35 -42.06 30.98
N VAL A 369 10.81 -43.02 30.22
CA VAL A 369 11.53 -44.27 29.89
C VAL A 369 12.77 -43.96 29.04
N ALA A 370 12.65 -43.08 28.04
CA ALA A 370 13.80 -42.63 27.25
C ALA A 370 14.83 -41.89 28.12
N CYS A 371 14.39 -41.05 29.07
CA CYS A 371 15.29 -40.40 30.03
C CYS A 371 16.04 -41.43 30.88
N ALA A 372 15.34 -42.46 31.38
CA ALA A 372 15.95 -43.53 32.18
C ALA A 372 16.97 -44.33 31.35
N GLN A 373 16.67 -44.58 30.09
CA GLN A 373 17.57 -45.28 29.17
C GLN A 373 18.88 -44.53 29.00
N VAL A 374 18.81 -43.24 28.67
CA VAL A 374 20.00 -42.43 28.44
C VAL A 374 20.84 -42.26 29.72
N GLU A 375 20.20 -42.09 30.89
CA GLU A 375 20.91 -42.03 32.17
C GLU A 375 21.66 -43.33 32.50
N VAL A 376 21.19 -44.49 32.02
CA VAL A 376 21.93 -45.75 32.15
C VAL A 376 23.04 -45.85 31.11
N ASP A 377 22.72 -45.66 29.82
CA ASP A 377 23.64 -45.94 28.72
C ASP A 377 24.81 -44.96 28.66
N GLU A 378 24.56 -43.67 28.86
CA GLU A 378 25.57 -42.62 28.71
C GLU A 378 26.24 -42.27 30.04
N TYR A 379 25.49 -42.29 31.14
CA TYR A 379 25.96 -41.76 32.44
C TYR A 379 26.12 -42.82 33.53
N GLN A 380 25.67 -44.06 33.30
CA GLN A 380 25.68 -45.14 34.29
C GLN A 380 25.08 -44.71 35.65
N ASN A 381 24.08 -43.81 35.60
CA ASN A 381 23.43 -43.21 36.76
C ASN A 381 22.08 -43.90 37.04
N TYR A 382 22.19 -45.10 37.60
CA TYR A 382 21.04 -45.97 37.89
C TYR A 382 20.10 -45.40 38.96
N GLU A 383 20.56 -44.49 39.83
CA GLU A 383 19.68 -43.84 40.82
C GLU A 383 18.71 -42.86 40.14
N LYS A 384 19.22 -42.03 39.22
CA LYS A 384 18.37 -41.14 38.41
C LYS A 384 17.46 -41.92 37.46
N ALA A 385 17.98 -42.99 36.84
CA ALA A 385 17.19 -43.86 36.00
C ALA A 385 16.02 -44.51 36.76
N LEU A 386 16.24 -44.98 37.99
CA LEU A 386 15.17 -45.50 38.86
C LEU A 386 14.12 -44.43 39.19
N GLY A 387 14.55 -43.19 39.43
CA GLY A 387 13.65 -42.05 39.62
C GLY A 387 12.78 -41.78 38.40
N ALA A 388 13.37 -41.73 37.21
CA ALA A 388 12.66 -41.53 35.95
C ALA A 388 11.67 -42.68 35.65
N LEU A 389 12.07 -43.94 35.86
CA LEU A 389 11.17 -45.09 35.70
C LEU A 389 9.99 -45.04 36.69
N SER A 390 10.21 -44.59 37.91
CA SER A 390 9.14 -44.42 38.91
C SER A 390 8.12 -43.35 38.48
N GLU A 391 8.59 -42.25 37.89
CA GLU A 391 7.73 -41.22 37.31
C GLU A 391 6.96 -41.73 36.07
N ALA A 392 7.60 -42.54 35.21
CA ALA A 392 6.95 -43.20 34.09
C ALA A 392 5.81 -44.13 34.53
N SER A 393 6.04 -44.97 35.54
CA SER A 393 5.02 -45.84 36.15
C SER A 393 3.84 -45.02 36.68
N ARG A 394 4.13 -43.93 37.39
CA ARG A 394 3.10 -43.02 37.92
C ARG A 394 2.28 -42.35 36.83
N CYS A 395 2.89 -42.03 35.69
CA CYS A 395 2.19 -41.45 34.55
C CYS A 395 1.24 -42.47 33.91
N LEU A 396 1.70 -43.71 33.71
CA LEU A 396 0.87 -44.78 33.15
C LEU A 396 -0.29 -45.16 34.09
N ALA A 397 -0.06 -45.18 35.41
CA ALA A 397 -1.11 -45.45 36.39
C ALA A 397 -2.28 -44.42 36.36
N LYS A 398 -2.05 -43.23 35.79
CA LYS A 398 -3.10 -42.21 35.60
C LYS A 398 -3.98 -42.49 34.37
N VAL A 399 -3.64 -43.46 33.53
CA VAL A 399 -4.43 -43.84 32.35
C VAL A 399 -5.55 -44.79 32.77
N THR A 400 -6.74 -44.24 32.99
CA THR A 400 -7.91 -45.02 33.44
C THR A 400 -8.68 -45.70 32.30
N THR A 401 -8.53 -45.22 31.06
CA THR A 401 -9.23 -45.74 29.87
C THR A 401 -8.26 -45.87 28.69
N PRO A 402 -7.40 -46.91 28.68
CA PRO A 402 -6.49 -47.15 27.56
C PRO A 402 -7.27 -47.59 26.31
N HIS A 403 -6.76 -47.23 25.12
CA HIS A 403 -7.35 -47.66 23.85
C HIS A 403 -7.20 -49.17 23.64
N ASP A 404 -6.06 -49.73 24.06
CA ASP A 404 -5.80 -51.16 24.14
C ASP A 404 -5.38 -51.52 25.59
N PRO A 405 -6.29 -52.10 26.39
CA PRO A 405 -5.99 -52.51 27.75
C PRO A 405 -4.89 -53.56 27.87
N VAL A 406 -4.75 -54.45 26.87
CA VAL A 406 -3.77 -55.53 26.89
C VAL A 406 -2.37 -54.97 26.63
N GLN A 407 -2.24 -54.09 25.64
CA GLN A 407 -0.97 -53.42 25.37
C GLN A 407 -0.55 -52.52 26.54
N HIS A 408 -1.50 -51.78 27.14
CA HIS A 408 -1.21 -50.93 28.29
C HIS A 408 -0.71 -51.73 29.49
N GLN A 409 -1.34 -52.88 29.80
CA GLN A 409 -0.89 -53.76 30.87
C GLN A 409 0.50 -54.33 30.60
N ARG A 410 0.79 -54.76 29.37
CA ARG A 410 2.13 -55.27 29.00
C ARG A 410 3.23 -54.23 29.18
N VAL A 411 2.96 -52.97 28.81
CA VAL A 411 3.90 -51.86 29.00
C VAL A 411 4.15 -51.62 30.50
N LEU A 412 3.10 -51.64 31.31
CA LEU A 412 3.23 -51.53 32.77
C LEU A 412 4.04 -52.69 33.38
N ASP A 413 3.79 -53.93 32.96
CA ASP A 413 4.50 -55.11 33.47
C ASP A 413 5.98 -55.09 33.09
N ASN A 414 6.30 -54.70 31.85
CA ASN A 414 7.68 -54.52 31.40
C ASN A 414 8.38 -53.42 32.23
N LEU A 415 7.72 -52.28 32.40
CA LEU A 415 8.27 -51.16 33.15
C LEU A 415 8.50 -51.50 34.63
N ASN A 416 7.57 -52.23 35.26
CA ASN A 416 7.73 -52.73 36.63
C ASN A 416 8.90 -53.71 36.74
N THR A 417 9.07 -54.59 35.75
CA THR A 417 10.21 -55.53 35.69
C THR A 417 11.53 -54.76 35.60
N ARG A 418 11.63 -53.78 34.69
CA ARG A 418 12.81 -52.89 34.56
C ARG A 418 13.09 -52.14 35.85
N MET A 419 12.07 -51.60 36.51
CA MET A 419 12.21 -50.93 37.81
C MET A 419 12.78 -51.86 38.89
N VAL A 420 12.29 -53.10 39.00
CA VAL A 420 12.78 -54.07 39.98
C VAL A 420 14.24 -54.42 39.73
N LEU A 421 14.62 -54.61 38.46
CA LEU A 421 16.00 -54.93 38.08
C LEU A 421 16.97 -53.77 38.40
N VAL A 422 16.63 -52.54 37.97
CA VAL A 422 17.44 -51.35 38.27
C VAL A 422 17.52 -51.10 39.78
N LYS A 423 16.42 -51.28 40.52
CA LYS A 423 16.40 -51.15 41.97
C LYS A 423 17.32 -52.17 42.65
N ARG A 424 17.24 -53.45 42.24
CA ARG A 424 18.11 -54.51 42.75
C ARG A 424 19.59 -54.18 42.51
N PHE A 425 19.91 -53.63 41.35
CA PHE A 425 21.28 -53.20 41.04
C PHE A 425 21.76 -52.05 41.90
N VAL A 426 20.93 -51.01 42.09
CA VAL A 426 21.25 -49.89 42.99
C VAL A 426 21.46 -50.38 44.43
N ASP A 427 20.61 -51.29 44.90
CA ASP A 427 20.70 -51.87 46.26
C ASP A 427 21.99 -52.70 46.44
N ILE A 428 22.37 -53.52 45.45
CA ILE A 428 23.62 -54.30 45.45
C ILE A 428 24.84 -53.36 45.43
N ARG A 429 24.85 -52.33 44.57
CA ARG A 429 25.92 -51.33 44.51
C ARG A 429 26.08 -50.60 45.84
N ARG A 430 24.99 -50.32 46.54
CA ARG A 430 25.02 -49.71 47.89
C ARG A 430 25.55 -50.68 48.96
N SER A 431 25.24 -51.98 48.88
CA SER A 431 25.74 -52.96 49.85
C SER A 431 27.22 -53.29 49.66
N GLU A 432 27.73 -53.32 48.43
CA GLU A 432 29.16 -53.53 48.13
C GLU A 432 30.02 -52.35 48.59
N PHE A 433 29.52 -51.11 48.52
CA PHE A 433 30.21 -49.95 49.10
C PHE A 433 30.30 -50.00 50.64
N CYS A 434 29.42 -50.75 51.30
CA CYS A 434 29.41 -50.93 52.76
C CYS A 434 30.18 -52.17 53.24
N ASN A 435 30.36 -53.19 52.40
CA ASN A 435 31.08 -54.42 52.73
C ASN A 435 32.12 -54.72 51.63
N ALA A 436 33.36 -54.30 51.88
CA ALA A 436 34.52 -54.65 51.05
C ALA A 436 34.89 -56.13 51.23
N ASN A 437 34.10 -57.02 50.63
CA ASN A 437 34.33 -58.42 50.26
C ASN A 437 32.99 -59.15 50.35
N ILE A 438 32.35 -59.42 49.21
CA ILE A 438 31.60 -60.64 48.85
C ILE A 438 31.02 -60.46 47.42
N ASP A 439 31.34 -61.43 46.56
CA ASP A 439 30.68 -61.83 45.29
C ASP A 439 30.68 -60.92 44.05
N SER A 440 31.87 -60.69 43.50
CA SER A 440 32.10 -60.16 42.14
C SER A 440 31.37 -60.95 41.02
N PHE A 441 31.01 -62.23 41.26
CA PHE A 441 30.30 -63.09 40.31
C PHE A 441 28.79 -62.79 40.22
N CYS A 442 28.13 -62.42 41.33
CA CYS A 442 26.73 -62.00 41.29
C CYS A 442 26.57 -60.63 40.63
N PHE A 443 27.55 -59.75 40.78
CA PHE A 443 27.59 -58.43 40.15
C PHE A 443 27.63 -58.53 38.62
N LEU A 444 28.47 -59.42 38.07
CA LEU A 444 28.59 -59.67 36.63
C LEU A 444 27.32 -60.25 35.98
N ILE A 445 26.61 -61.15 36.68
CA ILE A 445 25.36 -61.73 36.18
C ILE A 445 24.26 -60.66 36.13
N VAL A 446 24.11 -59.87 37.20
CA VAL A 446 23.11 -58.79 37.26
C VAL A 446 23.42 -57.68 36.27
N LEU A 447 24.70 -57.35 36.04
CA LEU A 447 25.11 -56.42 34.96
C LEU A 447 24.75 -56.96 33.58
N SER A 448 25.02 -58.24 33.30
CA SER A 448 24.68 -58.83 32.01
C SER A 448 23.17 -58.88 31.77
N ASP A 449 22.38 -59.22 32.79
CA ASP A 449 20.92 -59.26 32.69
C ASP A 449 20.34 -57.84 32.50
N ILE A 450 20.93 -56.82 33.12
CA ILE A 450 20.48 -55.43 33.03
C ILE A 450 20.89 -54.78 31.72
N GLU A 451 22.12 -54.98 31.25
CA GLU A 451 22.55 -54.49 29.94
C GLU A 451 21.74 -55.13 28.81
N THR A 452 21.41 -56.42 28.92
CA THR A 452 20.59 -57.12 27.92
C THR A 452 19.12 -56.68 27.93
N TYR A 453 18.56 -56.32 29.10
CA TYR A 453 17.16 -55.87 29.22
C TYR A 453 16.94 -54.37 29.04
N LEU A 454 17.99 -53.55 29.14
CA LEU A 454 17.91 -52.12 28.89
C LEU A 454 18.22 -51.79 27.43
N THR A 455 19.01 -52.59 26.71
CA THR A 455 19.33 -52.35 25.29
C THR A 455 18.30 -52.89 24.28
N MET A 456 17.24 -53.57 24.75
CA MET A 456 16.03 -53.93 23.98
C MET A 456 14.86 -53.02 24.32
#